data_AF-A0A7S0GN70-F1
#
_entry.id   AF-A0A7S0GN70-F1
#
_cell.length_a   1.000
_cell.length_b   1.000
_cell.length_c   1.000
_cell.angle_alpha   90.00
_cell.angle_beta   90.00
_cell.angle_gamma   90.00
#
_symmetry.space_group_name_H-M   'P 1'
#
loop_
_entity.id
_entity.type
_entity.pdbx_description
1 polymer ?
#
loop_
_entity_poly.entity_id
_entity_poly.type
_entity_poly.pdbx_seq_one_letter_code
_entity_poly.pdbx_strand_id
1 'polypeptide(L)'
;TLLKPTSKQQGHRGGKDNSTSCNYHCHCKPNRITFGTFLKACHRLTAVPYSERVAAAKYAYTECCHFGQLDEFVVTQLTLLLSFDNYDQVFEQDIIRDARFPSFIAFPKEYSRNVPVKSTTVDTRGRLQ
;
A
#
# COMPACT_ATOMS: atom_id res chain seq x y z
N THR A 1 39.52 47.56 -2.58
CA THR A 1 39.04 47.96 -1.24
C THR A 1 38.55 46.71 -0.52
N LEU A 2 39.30 46.27 0.49
CA LEU A 2 38.93 45.16 1.39
C LEU A 2 37.74 45.56 2.26
N LEU A 3 36.78 44.65 2.45
CA LEU A 3 35.84 44.71 3.58
C LEU A 3 36.09 43.50 4.49
N LYS A 4 36.53 43.81 5.71
CA LYS A 4 36.72 42.90 6.84
C LYS A 4 35.38 42.37 7.37
N PRO A 5 35.40 41.22 8.06
CA PRO A 5 34.23 40.66 8.73
C PRO A 5 34.04 41.27 10.12
N THR A 6 32.78 41.42 10.56
CA THR A 6 32.45 41.69 11.96
C THR A 6 31.70 40.49 12.54
N SER A 7 32.41 39.73 13.38
CA SER A 7 31.81 38.90 14.42
C SER A 7 31.31 39.80 15.56
N LYS A 8 30.08 39.57 16.04
CA LYS A 8 29.70 39.87 17.43
C LYS A 8 28.93 38.69 18.02
N GLN A 9 29.43 38.27 19.17
CA GLN A 9 28.93 37.21 20.03
C GLN A 9 27.63 37.60 20.76
N GLN A 10 26.78 36.59 20.92
CA GLN A 10 26.15 36.15 22.17
C GLN A 10 25.09 37.04 22.85
N GLY A 11 23.87 36.51 22.84
CA GLY A 11 22.77 36.88 23.75
C GLY A 11 21.86 35.67 23.95
N HIS A 12 22.16 34.85 24.95
CA HIS A 12 21.25 33.84 25.47
C HIS A 12 19.98 34.54 25.97
N ARG A 13 18.83 34.21 25.38
CA ARG A 13 17.55 34.22 26.10
C ARG A 13 16.86 32.91 25.78
N GLY A 14 16.71 32.09 26.82
CA GLY A 14 15.96 30.85 26.76
C GLY A 14 14.53 31.14 26.33
N GLY A 15 14.20 30.73 25.11
CA GLY A 15 12.86 30.27 24.80
C GLY A 15 12.92 28.76 24.98
N LYS A 16 12.11 28.20 25.88
CA LYS A 16 11.72 26.79 25.78
C LYS A 16 10.95 26.67 24.48
N ASP A 17 11.66 26.39 23.40
CA ASP A 17 11.13 25.72 22.24
C ASP A 17 10.66 24.35 22.72
N ASN A 18 9.41 24.31 23.19
CA ASN A 18 8.57 23.13 23.08
C ASN A 18 8.37 22.86 21.58
N SER A 19 9.44 22.46 20.91
CA SER A 19 9.39 21.64 19.72
C SER A 19 8.79 20.34 20.19
N THR A 20 7.46 20.32 20.24
CA THR A 20 6.70 19.09 20.19
C THR A 20 7.07 18.47 18.86
N SER A 21 8.20 17.76 18.84
CA SER A 21 8.61 16.86 17.78
C SER A 21 7.43 15.94 17.59
N CYS A 22 6.62 16.25 16.59
CA CYS A 22 5.52 15.42 16.19
C CYS A 22 6.18 14.16 15.61
N ASN A 23 6.37 13.20 16.50
CA ASN A 23 6.78 11.85 16.23
C ASN A 23 5.65 11.20 15.43
N TYR A 24 5.55 11.52 14.15
CA TYR A 24 4.68 10.82 13.21
C TYR A 24 5.31 9.46 12.86
N HIS A 25 5.58 8.63 13.87
CA HIS A 25 5.67 7.19 13.69
C HIS A 25 4.24 6.63 13.56
N CYS A 26 3.51 7.09 12.55
CA CYS A 26 2.33 6.40 12.07
C CYS A 26 2.83 5.13 11.38
N HIS A 27 3.00 4.06 12.16
CA HIS A 27 3.11 2.69 11.66
C HIS A 27 1.74 2.23 11.10
N CYS A 28 1.13 3.06 10.26
CA CYS A 28 -0.15 2.79 9.66
C CYS A 28 0.13 1.87 8.47
N LYS A 29 0.00 0.55 8.70
CA LYS A 29 0.06 -0.42 7.60
C LYS A 29 -0.94 0.01 6.53
N PRO A 30 -0.55 0.01 5.24
CA PRO A 30 -1.46 0.34 4.16
C PRO A 30 -2.65 -0.63 4.19
N ASN A 31 -3.84 -0.10 3.97
CA ASN A 31 -5.06 -0.89 3.92
C ASN A 31 -5.63 -0.93 2.50
N ARG A 32 -6.70 -1.71 2.30
CA ARG A 32 -7.40 -1.80 1.01
C ARG A 32 -7.77 -0.46 0.36
N ILE A 33 -8.10 0.56 1.16
CA ILE A 33 -8.44 1.90 0.67
C ILE A 33 -7.18 2.62 0.18
N THR A 34 -6.06 2.48 0.89
CA THR A 34 -4.75 2.99 0.46
C THR A 34 -4.36 2.41 -0.89
N PHE A 35 -4.41 1.08 -1.04
CA PHE A 35 -4.06 0.40 -2.29
C PHE A 35 -4.99 0.77 -3.45
N GLY A 36 -6.31 0.72 -3.24
CA GLY A 36 -7.26 1.08 -4.30
C GLY A 36 -7.15 2.54 -4.72
N THR A 37 -6.91 3.46 -3.78
CA THR A 37 -6.70 4.88 -4.11
C THR A 37 -5.43 5.09 -4.93
N PHE A 38 -4.34 4.40 -4.57
CA PHE A 38 -3.09 4.43 -5.34
C PHE A 38 -3.32 3.95 -6.78
N LEU A 39 -3.97 2.80 -6.96
CA LEU A 39 -4.30 2.25 -8.28
C LEU A 39 -5.17 3.20 -9.11
N LYS A 40 -6.19 3.81 -8.48
CA LYS A 40 -7.02 4.82 -9.13
C LYS A 40 -6.20 6.03 -9.59
N ALA A 41 -5.23 6.46 -8.79
CA ALA A 41 -4.32 7.54 -9.17
C ALA A 41 -3.45 7.13 -10.35
N CYS A 42 -2.82 5.94 -10.31
CA CYS A 42 -2.04 5.40 -11.42
C CYS A 42 -2.85 5.38 -12.71
N HIS A 43 -4.10 4.90 -12.70
CA HIS A 43 -4.97 4.90 -13.88
C HIS A 43 -5.14 6.31 -14.48
N ARG A 44 -5.24 7.34 -13.63
CA ARG A 44 -5.48 8.74 -14.05
C ARG A 44 -4.22 9.49 -14.49
N LEU A 45 -3.02 8.98 -14.21
CA LEU A 45 -1.76 9.60 -14.63
C LEU A 45 -1.48 9.35 -16.12
N THR A 46 -2.23 10.03 -16.99
CA THR A 46 -2.12 9.85 -18.46
C THR A 46 -0.79 10.31 -19.04
N ALA A 47 -0.05 11.17 -18.34
CA ALA A 47 1.30 11.58 -18.72
C ALA A 47 2.36 10.49 -18.48
N VAL A 48 2.04 9.47 -17.67
CA VAL A 48 2.95 8.36 -17.37
C VAL A 48 2.74 7.24 -18.39
N PRO A 49 3.81 6.66 -18.97
CA PRO A 49 3.71 5.53 -19.89
C PRO A 49 2.85 4.39 -19.31
N TYR A 50 2.05 3.76 -20.17
CA TYR A 50 1.15 2.70 -19.74
C TYR A 50 1.89 1.51 -19.11
N SER A 51 3.05 1.12 -19.65
CA SER A 51 3.92 0.09 -19.09
C SER A 51 4.35 0.38 -17.65
N GLU A 52 4.68 1.63 -17.33
CA GLU A 52 5.05 2.04 -15.98
C GLU A 52 3.85 1.99 -15.03
N ARG A 53 2.66 2.39 -15.50
CA ARG A 53 1.42 2.27 -14.73
C ARG A 53 1.07 0.80 -14.42
N VAL A 54 1.28 -0.10 -15.39
CA VAL A 54 1.09 -1.55 -15.20
C VAL A 54 2.11 -2.11 -14.20
N ALA A 55 3.38 -1.71 -14.30
CA ALA A 55 4.40 -2.13 -13.35
C ALA A 55 4.09 -1.67 -11.92
N ALA A 56 3.63 -0.42 -11.74
CA ALA A 56 3.18 0.10 -10.46
C ALA A 56 1.95 -0.65 -9.93
N ALA A 57 0.99 -0.99 -10.81
CA ALA A 57 -0.18 -1.76 -10.46
C ALA A 57 0.19 -3.18 -10.00
N LYS A 58 1.13 -3.84 -10.68
CA LYS A 58 1.67 -5.14 -10.27
C LYS A 58 2.30 -5.08 -8.89
N TYR A 59 3.16 -4.10 -8.64
CA TYR A 59 3.77 -3.90 -7.33
C TYR A 59 2.71 -3.69 -6.23
N ALA A 60 1.75 -2.80 -6.47
CA ALA A 60 0.67 -2.54 -5.51
C ALA A 60 -0.21 -3.76 -5.26
N TYR A 61 -0.49 -4.57 -6.28
CA TYR A 61 -1.21 -5.83 -6.14
C TYR A 61 -0.44 -6.83 -5.26
N THR A 62 0.85 -7.06 -5.56
CA THR A 62 1.70 -7.96 -4.77
C THR A 62 1.76 -7.55 -3.30
N GLU A 63 1.99 -6.27 -3.04
CA GLU A 63 1.99 -5.76 -1.66
C GLU A 63 0.62 -5.92 -1.01
N CYS A 64 -0.47 -5.59 -1.70
CA CYS A 64 -1.82 -5.74 -1.19
C CYS A 64 -2.13 -7.18 -0.77
N CYS A 65 -1.75 -8.17 -1.59
CA CYS A 65 -1.84 -9.59 -1.28
C CYS A 65 -0.99 -9.96 -0.06
N HIS A 66 0.26 -9.48 0.00
CA HIS A 66 1.16 -9.72 1.13
C HIS A 66 0.61 -9.16 2.46
N PHE A 67 -0.05 -8.00 2.42
CA PHE A 67 -0.71 -7.42 3.58
C PHE A 67 -2.08 -8.05 3.90
N GLY A 68 -2.59 -8.97 3.08
CA GLY A 68 -3.91 -9.55 3.24
C GLY A 68 -5.05 -8.55 3.02
N GLN A 69 -4.80 -7.49 2.25
CA GLN A 69 -5.70 -6.34 2.06
C GLN A 69 -6.47 -6.38 0.73
N LEU A 70 -6.40 -7.48 -0.03
CA LEU A 70 -7.15 -7.61 -1.27
C LEU A 70 -8.64 -7.64 -0.96
N ASP A 71 -9.41 -6.85 -1.70
CA ASP A 71 -10.87 -6.72 -1.59
C ASP A 71 -11.43 -6.30 -2.96
N GLU A 72 -12.74 -6.39 -3.14
CA GLU A 72 -13.46 -6.04 -4.37
C GLU A 72 -13.12 -4.62 -4.87
N PHE A 73 -12.94 -3.68 -3.94
CA PHE A 73 -12.53 -2.31 -4.32
C PHE A 73 -11.16 -2.29 -5.02
N VAL A 74 -10.17 -3.01 -4.49
CA VAL A 74 -8.82 -3.06 -5.07
C VAL A 74 -8.86 -3.74 -6.43
N VAL A 75 -9.57 -4.87 -6.51
CA VAL A 75 -9.74 -5.63 -7.77
C VAL A 75 -10.40 -4.76 -8.83
N THR A 76 -11.45 -4.01 -8.47
CA THR A 76 -12.11 -3.06 -9.38
C THR A 76 -11.15 -1.98 -9.89
N GLN A 77 -10.29 -1.42 -9.03
CA GLN A 77 -9.33 -0.41 -9.49
C GLN A 77 -8.23 -1.02 -10.39
N LEU A 78 -7.83 -2.27 -10.14
CA LEU A 78 -6.92 -3.01 -11.02
C LEU A 78 -7.53 -3.25 -12.40
N THR A 79 -8.77 -3.73 -12.48
CA THR A 79 -9.44 -4.00 -13.76
C THR A 79 -9.71 -2.74 -14.57
N LEU A 80 -9.92 -1.59 -13.92
CA LEU A 80 -10.02 -0.30 -14.60
C LEU A 80 -8.67 0.21 -15.11
N LEU A 81 -7.59 -0.09 -14.39
CA LEU A 81 -6.24 0.33 -14.79
C LEU A 81 -5.71 -0.52 -15.96
N LEU A 82 -5.96 -1.82 -15.92
CA LEU A 82 -5.38 -2.81 -16.82
C LEU A 82 -6.28 -3.07 -18.03
N SER A 83 -5.66 -3.19 -19.20
CA SER A 83 -6.26 -3.83 -20.38
C SER A 83 -6.28 -5.35 -20.18
N PHE A 84 -7.24 -6.02 -20.80
CA PHE A 84 -7.39 -7.48 -20.73
C PHE A 84 -6.08 -8.22 -21.05
N ASP A 85 -5.35 -7.76 -22.07
CA ASP A 85 -4.07 -8.35 -22.50
C ASP A 85 -2.95 -8.29 -21.45
N ASN A 86 -3.12 -7.46 -20.41
CA ASN A 86 -2.13 -7.26 -19.35
C ASN A 86 -2.54 -7.90 -18.03
N TYR A 87 -3.68 -8.59 -17.97
CA TYR A 87 -4.11 -9.28 -16.76
C TYR A 87 -3.06 -10.32 -16.35
N ASP A 88 -2.52 -11.08 -17.31
CA ASP A 88 -1.49 -12.11 -17.10
C ASP A 88 -0.17 -11.57 -16.54
N GLN A 89 0.07 -10.26 -16.69
CA GLN A 89 1.27 -9.63 -16.15
C GLN A 89 1.13 -9.29 -14.66
N VAL A 90 -0.10 -9.12 -14.18
CA VAL A 90 -0.42 -8.62 -12.85
C VAL A 90 -0.99 -9.72 -11.97
N PHE A 91 -2.02 -10.43 -12.42
CA PHE A 91 -2.60 -11.53 -11.66
C PHE A 91 -1.81 -12.82 -11.92
N GLU A 92 -1.79 -13.70 -10.93
CA GLU A 92 -1.23 -15.04 -11.10
C GLU A 92 -2.07 -15.81 -12.14
N GLN A 93 -1.38 -16.54 -13.02
CA GLN A 93 -1.96 -17.20 -14.20
C GLN A 93 -3.15 -18.11 -13.86
N ASP A 94 -3.15 -18.70 -12.66
CA ASP A 94 -4.19 -19.63 -12.21
C ASP A 94 -5.53 -18.93 -11.90
N ILE A 95 -5.53 -17.63 -11.60
CA ILE A 95 -6.73 -16.86 -11.25
C ILE A 95 -7.47 -16.35 -12.50
N ILE A 96 -6.72 -16.11 -13.59
CA ILE A 96 -7.24 -15.52 -14.82
C ILE A 96 -7.89 -16.57 -15.72
N ARG A 97 -7.43 -17.83 -15.66
CA ARG A 97 -7.89 -18.92 -16.55
C ARG A 97 -9.40 -19.16 -16.48
N ASP A 98 -10.03 -18.94 -15.32
CA ASP A 98 -11.47 -19.17 -15.13
C ASP A 98 -12.35 -17.92 -15.25
N ALA A 99 -11.77 -16.71 -15.32
CA ALA A 99 -12.55 -15.47 -15.19
C ALA A 99 -12.18 -14.40 -16.23
N ARG A 100 -13.11 -14.11 -17.15
CA ARG A 100 -13.03 -12.93 -18.04
C ARG A 100 -12.96 -11.60 -17.28
N PHE A 101 -13.45 -11.60 -16.04
CA PHE A 101 -13.34 -10.51 -15.08
C PHE A 101 -13.00 -11.12 -13.73
N PRO A 102 -11.78 -10.90 -13.21
CA PRO A 102 -11.41 -11.46 -11.91
C PRO A 102 -12.35 -10.89 -10.86
N SER A 103 -13.19 -11.76 -10.28
CA SER A 103 -13.95 -11.44 -9.09
C SER A 103 -13.07 -11.66 -7.88
N PHE A 104 -13.19 -10.80 -6.88
CA PHE A 104 -12.49 -10.97 -5.61
C PHE A 104 -12.65 -12.37 -4.99
N ILE A 105 -13.81 -13.01 -5.20
CA ILE A 105 -14.11 -14.35 -4.65
C ILE A 105 -13.23 -15.45 -5.27
N ALA A 106 -12.68 -15.21 -6.46
CA ALA A 106 -11.79 -16.15 -7.13
C ALA A 106 -10.35 -16.14 -6.58
N PHE A 107 -10.00 -15.16 -5.74
CA PHE A 107 -8.66 -15.05 -5.18
C PHE A 107 -8.48 -15.95 -3.94
N PRO A 108 -7.25 -16.44 -3.69
CA PRO A 108 -6.92 -17.15 -2.46
C PRO A 108 -7.34 -16.36 -1.21
N LYS A 109 -7.89 -17.05 -0.22
CA LYS A 109 -8.43 -16.42 0.99
C LYS A 109 -7.34 -15.74 1.83
N GLU A 110 -6.08 -16.12 1.63
CA GLU A 110 -4.93 -15.53 2.30
C GLU A 110 -4.74 -14.08 1.87
N TYR A 111 -5.06 -13.75 0.62
CA TYR A 111 -4.89 -12.39 0.07
C TYR A 111 -5.89 -11.38 0.66
N SER A 112 -6.94 -11.84 1.34
CA SER A 112 -7.99 -11.01 1.94
C SER A 112 -8.05 -11.05 3.47
N ARG A 113 -7.18 -11.84 4.12
CA ARG A 113 -7.17 -11.99 5.57
C ARG A 113 -6.29 -10.93 6.22
N ASN A 114 -6.95 -9.90 6.77
CA ASN A 114 -6.34 -8.84 7.59
C ASN A 114 -5.84 -9.27 8.98
N VAL A 115 -5.76 -10.57 9.27
CA VAL A 115 -5.47 -11.05 10.62
C VAL A 115 -4.24 -11.96 10.56
N PRO A 116 -3.19 -11.69 11.36
CA PRO A 116 -2.20 -12.70 11.66
C PRO A 116 -2.97 -13.90 12.21
N VAL A 117 -2.91 -15.05 11.52
CA VAL A 117 -3.49 -16.28 12.04
C VAL A 117 -2.63 -16.66 13.25
N LYS A 118 -2.97 -16.15 14.43
CA LYS A 118 -2.60 -16.86 15.65
C LYS A 118 -3.32 -18.19 15.55
N SER A 119 -2.56 -19.24 15.30
CA SER A 119 -3.01 -20.62 15.45
C SER A 119 -3.42 -20.80 16.92
N THR A 120 -4.65 -20.43 17.26
CA THR A 120 -5.27 -20.88 18.49
C THR A 120 -5.57 -22.35 18.28
N THR A 121 -4.66 -23.23 18.71
CA THR A 121 -4.97 -24.64 18.91
C THR A 121 -6.08 -24.70 19.95
N VAL A 122 -7.30 -24.89 19.47
CA VAL A 122 -8.43 -25.19 20.34
C VAL A 122 -8.21 -26.61 20.84
N ASP A 123 -8.11 -26.77 22.16
CA ASP A 123 -8.01 -28.12 22.72
C ASP A 123 -9.30 -28.91 22.43
N THR A 124 -9.26 -30.23 22.62
CA THR A 124 -10.43 -31.11 22.44
C THR A 124 -11.62 -30.79 23.36
N ARG A 125 -11.52 -29.78 24.22
CA ARG A 125 -12.55 -29.30 25.15
C ARG A 125 -13.03 -27.88 24.82
N GLY A 126 -12.64 -27.32 23.67
CA GLY A 126 -13.16 -26.05 23.20
C GLY A 126 -12.57 -24.81 23.88
N ARG A 127 -11.41 -24.93 24.56
CA ARG A 127 -10.73 -23.75 25.15
C ARG A 127 -9.69 -23.17 24.21
N LEU A 128 -9.71 -21.83 24.09
CA LEU A 128 -8.70 -21.04 23.39
C LEU A 128 -7.43 -20.97 24.26
N GLN A 129 -6.26 -21.33 23.70
CA GLN A 129 -4.93 -21.11 24.30
C GLN A 129 -4.27 -19.86 23.76
#